data_AF-A0A950ENP9-F1
#
_entry.id   AF-A0A950ENP9-F1
#
_cell.length_a   1.000
_cell.length_b   1.000
_cell.length_c   1.000
_cell.angle_alpha   90.00
_cell.angle_beta   90.00
_cell.angle_gamma   90.00
#
_symmetry.space_group_name_H-M   'P 1'
#
loop_
_entity.id
_entity.type
_entity.pdbx_description
1 polymer ?
#
loop_
_entity_poly.entity_id
_entity_poly.type
_entity_poly.pdbx_seq_one_letter_code
_entity_poly.pdbx_strand_id
1 'polypeptide(L)' 'MSTSTVWKSRAVTRPVEAGNSAICASCDEPVKFAARNKAFQVIANVYENGVWSRVEHYHAECYEAAGEPYGAAA' A
#
# COMPACT_ATOMS: atom_id res chain seq x y z
N MET A 1 -24.63 -0.11 -24.39
CA MET A 1 -24.34 -0.48 -22.98
C MET A 1 -22.93 0.00 -22.69
N SER A 2 -22.77 1.07 -21.92
CA SER A 2 -21.45 1.60 -21.57
C SER A 2 -20.78 0.63 -20.59
N THR A 3 -19.70 -0.02 -21.02
CA THR A 3 -18.82 -0.81 -20.16
C THR A 3 -18.15 0.15 -19.17
N SER A 4 -18.79 0.39 -18.02
CA SER A 4 -18.19 1.15 -16.95
C SER A 4 -17.06 0.30 -16.36
N THR A 5 -15.81 0.65 -16.68
CA THR A 5 -14.63 0.04 -16.07
C THR A 5 -14.70 0.29 -14.56
N VAL A 6 -14.99 -0.75 -13.78
CA VAL A 6 -14.96 -0.64 -12.32
C VAL A 6 -13.51 -0.53 -11.90
N TRP A 7 -13.11 0.66 -11.43
CA TRP A 7 -11.79 0.89 -10.87
C TRP A 7 -11.65 0.08 -9.57
N LYS A 8 -10.65 -0.80 -9.54
CA LYS A 8 -10.35 -1.65 -8.37
C LYS A 8 -9.09 -1.14 -7.69
N SER A 9 -9.08 -1.23 -6.36
CA SER A 9 -7.89 -1.02 -5.56
C SER A 9 -6.77 -1.96 -5.99
N ARG A 10 -5.53 -1.48 -5.90
CA ARG A 10 -4.32 -2.23 -6.24
C ARG A 10 -3.21 -1.86 -5.29
N ALA A 11 -2.39 -2.84 -4.95
CA ALA A 11 -1.19 -2.66 -4.14
C ALA A 11 0.06 -2.95 -4.97
N VAL A 12 1.14 -2.25 -4.65
CA VAL A 12 2.48 -2.46 -5.24
C VAL A 12 3.51 -2.52 -4.13
N THR A 13 4.44 -3.46 -4.25
CA THR A 13 5.58 -3.57 -3.34
C THR A 13 6.77 -2.78 -3.88
N ARG A 14 7.38 -1.93 -3.05
CA ARG A 14 8.60 -1.21 -3.43
C ARG A 14 9.57 -1.05 -2.26
N PRO A 15 10.87 -0.87 -2.52
CA PRO A 15 11.82 -0.50 -1.47
C PRO A 15 11.42 0.81 -0.78
N VAL A 16 11.66 0.89 0.52
CA VAL A 16 11.56 2.16 1.24
C VAL A 16 12.73 3.04 0.83
N GLU A 17 12.45 4.29 0.51
CA GLU A 17 13.46 5.27 0.14
C GLU A 17 13.85 6.14 1.34
N ALA A 18 15.08 6.65 1.34
CA ALA A 18 15.52 7.59 2.35
C ALA A 18 14.64 8.85 2.32
N GLY A 19 14.17 9.30 3.49
CA GLY A 19 13.23 10.41 3.59
C GLY A 19 11.75 10.02 3.51
N ASN A 20 11.41 8.73 3.46
CA ASN A 20 10.02 8.29 3.57
C ASN A 20 9.41 8.72 4.92
N SER A 21 8.28 9.41 4.86
CA SER A 21 7.52 9.89 6.02
C SER A 21 6.14 9.22 6.16
N ALA A 22 5.87 8.18 5.36
CA ALA A 22 4.60 7.48 5.39
C ALA A 22 4.36 6.74 6.71
N ILE A 23 3.11 6.72 7.15
CA ILE A 23 2.64 5.96 8.31
C ILE A 23 1.92 4.71 7.82
N CYS A 24 2.19 3.58 8.47
CA CYS A 24 1.54 2.32 8.15
C CYS A 24 0.07 2.37 8.56
N ALA A 25 -0.84 2.12 7.63
CA ALA A 25 -2.28 2.11 7.89
C ALA A 25 -2.75 0.90 8.73
N SER A 26 -1.90 -0.10 8.94
CA SER A 26 -2.24 -1.28 9.76
C SER A 26 -1.78 -1.19 11.22
N CYS A 27 -0.68 -0.50 11.52
CA CYS A 27 -0.10 -0.45 12.88
C CYS A 27 0.15 0.97 13.38
N ASP A 28 -0.15 1.99 12.58
CA ASP A 28 0.04 3.42 12.89
C ASP A 28 1.50 3.83 13.17
N GLU A 29 2.48 2.96 12.89
CA GLU A 29 3.90 3.26 13.01
C GLU A 29 4.51 3.76 11.69
N PRO A 30 5.59 4.59 11.74
CA PRO A 30 6.24 5.08 10.54
C PRO A 30 6.92 3.95 9.74
N VAL A 31 6.77 3.99 8.42
CA VAL A 31 7.45 3.09 7.48
C VAL A 31 8.86 3.63 7.21
N LYS A 32 9.81 3.29 8.09
CA LYS A 32 11.16 3.88 8.08
C LYS A 32 12.10 3.18 7.11
N PHE A 33 12.95 3.99 6.48
CA PHE A 33 14.11 3.48 5.76
C PHE A 33 15.10 2.85 6.73
N ALA A 34 15.61 1.66 6.40
CA ALA A 34 16.73 1.05 7.08
C ALA A 34 17.87 0.86 6.07
N ALA A 35 19.05 1.44 6.35
CA ALA A 35 20.18 1.38 5.41
C ALA A 35 20.80 -0.02 5.30
N ARG A 36 20.77 -0.80 6.40
CA ARG A 36 21.34 -2.15 6.46
C ARG A 36 20.37 -3.24 5.99
N ASN A 37 19.08 -3.04 6.21
CA ASN A 37 18.04 -3.97 5.81
C ASN A 37 17.23 -3.29 4.72
N LYS A 38 17.20 -3.83 3.50
CA LYS A 38 16.32 -3.34 2.44
C LYS A 38 14.87 -3.49 2.89
N ALA A 39 14.35 -2.49 3.58
CA ALA A 39 12.96 -2.44 4.01
C ALA A 39 12.09 -2.25 2.77
N PHE A 40 10.98 -2.97 2.73
CA PHE A 40 9.97 -2.83 1.68
C PHE A 40 8.70 -2.24 2.27
N GLN A 41 8.02 -1.44 1.47
CA GLN A 41 6.68 -0.94 1.76
C GLN A 41 5.72 -1.42 0.69
N VAL A 42 4.48 -1.57 1.09
CA VAL A 42 3.36 -1.74 0.17
C VAL A 42 2.61 -0.42 0.09
N ILE A 43 2.35 0.02 -1.14
CA ILE A 43 1.56 1.21 -1.41
C ILE A 43 0.28 0.75 -2.10
N ALA A 44 -0.86 1.02 -1.49
CA ALA A 44 -2.16 0.63 -1.99
C ALA A 44 -2.95 1.87 -2.45
N ASN A 45 -3.38 1.86 -3.70
CA ASN A 45 -4.33 2.84 -4.20
C ASN A 45 -5.74 2.36 -3.90
N VAL A 46 -6.47 3.08 -3.05
CA VAL A 46 -7.78 2.69 -2.54
C VAL A 46 -8.88 3.37 -3.35
N TYR A 47 -9.75 2.56 -3.94
CA TYR A 47 -10.96 3.01 -4.62
C TYR A 47 -12.19 2.58 -3.82
N GLU A 48 -13.09 3.52 -3.58
CA GLU A 48 -14.37 3.31 -2.91
C GLU A 48 -15.48 3.62 -3.91
N ASN A 49 -16.43 2.69 -4.10
CA ASN A 49 -17.52 2.82 -5.09
C ASN A 49 -17.05 3.14 -6.52
N GLY A 50 -15.87 2.64 -6.90
CA GLY A 50 -15.28 2.88 -8.22
C GLY A 50 -14.69 4.28 -8.40
N VAL A 51 -14.55 5.06 -7.33
CA VAL A 51 -13.90 6.38 -7.33
C VAL A 51 -12.63 6.30 -6.49
N TRP A 52 -11.58 6.98 -6.92
CA TRP A 52 -10.35 7.10 -6.13
C TRP A 52 -10.65 7.77 -4.80
N SER A 53 -10.25 7.13 -3.69
CA SER A 53 -10.47 7.63 -2.34
C SER A 53 -9.17 8.17 -1.75
N ARG A 54 -8.11 7.34 -1.72
CA ARG A 54 -6.83 7.67 -1.07
C ARG A 54 -5.72 6.70 -1.45
N VAL A 55 -4.50 7.01 -1.01
CA VAL A 55 -3.36 6.10 -1.01
C VAL A 55 -3.04 5.71 0.43
N GLU A 56 -2.87 4.42 0.67
CA GLU A 56 -2.45 3.89 1.96
C GLU A 56 -1.07 3.24 1.83
N HIS A 57 -0.27 3.38 2.89
CA HIS A 57 1.06 2.82 2.99
C HIS A 57 1.08 1.76 4.08
N TYR A 58 1.88 0.73 3.88
CA TYR A 58 2.02 -0.39 4.80
C TYR A 58 3.48 -0.82 4.86
N HIS A 59 3.93 -1.32 6.02
CA HIS A 59 5.09 -2.21 6.02
C HIS A 59 4.74 -3.47 5.24
N ALA A 60 5.72 -4.06 4.53
CA ALA A 60 5.47 -5.29 3.76
C ALA A 60 4.91 -6.42 4.64
N GLU A 61 5.46 -6.59 5.85
CA GLU A 61 4.98 -7.58 6.82
C GLU A 61 3.55 -7.30 7.31
N CYS A 62 3.21 -6.03 7.54
CA CYS A 62 1.87 -5.66 7.99
C CYS A 62 0.83 -5.88 6.89
N TYR A 63 1.19 -5.65 5.63
CA TYR A 63 0.29 -5.88 4.51
C TYR A 63 -0.04 -7.36 4.33
N GLU A 64 0.98 -8.23 4.45
CA GLU A 64 0.82 -9.68 4.40
C GLU A 64 0.02 -10.18 5.61
N ALA A 65 0.33 -9.70 6.82
CA ALA A 65 -0.39 -10.07 8.04
C ALA A 65 -1.87 -9.62 8.02
N ALA A 66 -2.18 -8.51 7.35
CA ALA A 66 -3.55 -8.03 7.14
C ALA A 66 -4.32 -8.82 6.07
N GLY A 67 -3.69 -9.80 5.41
CA GLY A 67 -4.31 -10.63 4.39
C GLY A 67 -4.53 -9.91 3.05
N GLU A 68 -3.66 -8.96 2.72
CA GLU A 68 -3.65 -8.26 1.43
C GLU A 68 -4.99 -7.55 1.11
N PRO A 69 -5.41 -6.56 1.92
CA PRO A 69 -6.76 -5.97 1.86
C PRO A 69 -7.13 -5.33 0.52
N TYR A 70 -6.13 -5.02 -0.31
CA TYR A 70 -6.31 -4.40 -1.63
C TYR A 70 -5.77 -5.28 -2.78
N GLY A 71 -5.65 -6.59 -2.52
CA GLY A 71 -5.14 -7.59 -3.45
C GLY A 71 -3.63 -7.75 -3.41
N ALA A 72 -3.13 -8.74 -4.16
CA ALA A 72 -1.71 -9.07 -4.16
C ALA A 72 -0.83 -7.87 -4.50
N ALA A 73 0.19 -7.62 -3.68
CA ALA A 73 1.14 -6.54 -3.88
C ALA A 73 2.23 -6.97 -4.89
N ALA A 74 1.91 -6.82 -6.18
CA ALA A 74 2.78 -7.20 -7.30
C ALA A 74 3.78 -6.09 -7.70
#